data_AF-A0A4V1SII0-F1
#
_entry.id   AF-A0A4V1SII0-F1
#
_cell.length_a   1.000
_cell.length_b   1.000
_cell.length_c   1.000
_cell.angle_alpha   90.00
_cell.angle_beta   90.00
_cell.angle_gamma   90.00
#
_symmetry.space_group_name_H-M   'P 1'
#
loop_
_entity.id
_entity.type
_entity.pdbx_description
1 polymer ?
#
loop_
_entity_poly.entity_id
_entity_poly.type
_entity_poly.pdbx_seq_one_letter_code
_entity_poly.pdbx_strand_id
1 'polypeptide(L)'
;MNTRHETPIPDSKMLRPELHMRDTWDAKAVSELIRSKCRFGETPAFLFVGKKEAALLRAHLAEAFGAEAVTTLHQTYYMGLEVVEIGSDSFLFTAGRKAIRTLQDPISRRPEWRDRETEAMWSLRI
;
A
#
# COMPACT_ATOMS: atom_id res chain seq x y z
N MET A 1 -22.97 34.34 -10.37
CA MET A 1 -21.68 34.61 -9.70
C MET A 1 -21.27 33.33 -8.98
N ASN A 2 -20.39 32.52 -9.56
CA ASN A 2 -19.95 31.24 -8.96
C ASN A 2 -18.64 31.47 -8.20
N THR A 3 -18.72 31.45 -6.88
CA THR A 3 -17.56 31.45 -5.98
C THR A 3 -16.89 30.08 -6.03
N ARG A 4 -15.76 30.00 -6.74
CA ARG A 4 -14.86 28.85 -6.69
C ARG A 4 -14.25 28.81 -5.28
N HIS A 5 -14.61 27.79 -4.50
CA HIS A 5 -13.89 27.45 -3.28
C HIS A 5 -12.54 26.84 -3.68
N GLU A 6 -11.55 27.69 -3.93
CA GLU A 6 -10.15 27.27 -3.96
C GLU A 6 -9.79 26.82 -2.55
N THR A 7 -9.75 25.51 -2.35
CA THR A 7 -9.23 24.92 -1.12
C THR A 7 -7.74 25.23 -1.09
N PRO A 8 -7.23 25.95 -0.08
CA PRO A 8 -5.80 26.21 0.01
C PRO A 8 -5.09 24.87 0.21
N ILE A 9 -4.29 24.48 -0.79
CA ILE A 9 -3.40 23.32 -0.73
C ILE A 9 -2.51 23.52 0.50
N PRO A 10 -2.59 22.68 1.54
CA PRO A 10 -1.78 22.90 2.73
C PRO A 10 -0.32 22.60 2.39
N ASP A 11 0.51 23.62 2.64
CA ASP A 11 1.96 23.62 2.79
C ASP A 11 2.77 22.78 1.79
N SER A 12 3.38 23.52 0.87
CA SER A 12 4.52 23.18 0.04
C SER A 12 5.80 22.90 0.86
N LYS A 13 5.74 21.99 1.84
CA LYS A 13 6.92 21.18 2.17
C LYS A 13 7.11 20.24 0.99
N MET A 14 8.00 20.60 0.07
CA MET A 14 8.53 19.66 -0.92
C MET A 14 9.04 18.43 -0.16
N LEU A 15 8.22 17.38 -0.13
CA LEU A 15 8.62 16.10 0.43
C LEU A 15 9.81 15.66 -0.42
N ARG A 16 10.95 15.42 0.22
CA ARG A 16 12.09 14.86 -0.49
C ARG A 16 11.78 13.39 -0.76
N PRO A 17 12.07 12.89 -1.97
CA PRO A 17 11.95 11.46 -2.23
C PRO A 17 12.77 10.68 -1.21
N GLU A 18 12.19 9.60 -0.70
CA GLU A 18 12.84 8.73 0.29
C GLU A 18 13.82 7.76 -0.37
N LEU A 19 13.58 7.45 -1.65
CA LEU A 19 14.40 6.56 -2.43
C LEU A 19 14.50 7.09 -3.87
N HIS A 20 15.68 6.95 -4.46
CA HIS A 20 15.90 7.25 -5.87
C HIS A 20 16.20 5.96 -6.61
N MET A 21 15.37 5.65 -7.61
CA MET A 21 15.61 4.51 -8.49
C MET A 21 16.58 4.92 -9.60
N ARG A 22 17.55 4.05 -9.87
CA ARG A 22 18.48 4.21 -10.99
C ARG A 22 17.82 3.67 -12.26
N ASP A 23 18.20 2.49 -12.70
CA ASP A 23 17.80 1.95 -13.99
C ASP A 23 16.95 0.68 -13.87
N THR A 24 16.88 0.10 -12.66
CA THR A 24 16.10 -1.10 -12.37
C THR A 24 15.27 -0.91 -11.11
N TRP A 25 14.19 -1.67 -11.00
CA TRP A 25 13.36 -1.69 -9.80
C TRP A 25 14.05 -2.52 -8.71
N ASP A 26 14.52 -1.86 -7.65
CA ASP A 26 15.12 -2.54 -6.50
C ASP A 26 14.05 -2.90 -5.45
N ALA A 27 13.47 -4.09 -5.60
CA ALA A 27 12.48 -4.62 -4.65
C ALA A 27 13.03 -4.73 -3.22
N LYS A 28 14.33 -4.98 -3.04
CA LYS A 28 14.95 -5.10 -1.71
C LYS A 28 15.00 -3.73 -1.03
N ALA A 29 15.44 -2.70 -1.74
CA ALA A 29 15.46 -1.33 -1.21
C ALA A 29 14.06 -0.84 -0.82
N VAL A 30 13.03 -1.16 -1.62
CA VAL A 30 11.64 -0.83 -1.28
C VAL A 30 11.18 -1.58 -0.02
N SER A 31 11.51 -2.87 0.10
CA SER A 31 11.16 -3.66 1.29
C SER A 31 11.85 -3.11 2.56
N GLU A 32 13.11 -2.72 2.46
CA GLU A 32 13.86 -2.12 3.56
C GLU A 32 13.27 -0.76 3.98
N LEU A 33 12.87 0.08 3.01
CA LEU A 33 12.17 1.34 3.26
C LEU A 33 10.87 1.09 4.04
N ILE A 34 10.01 0.18 3.57
CA ILE A 34 8.76 -0.17 4.25
C ILE A 34 9.03 -0.66 5.68
N ARG A 35 9.98 -1.58 5.85
CA ARG A 35 10.34 -2.12 7.18
C ARG A 35 10.87 -1.04 8.13
N SER A 36 11.61 -0.07 7.62
CA SER A 36 12.15 1.03 8.43
C SER A 36 11.04 1.86 9.08
N LYS A 37 9.91 2.05 8.37
CA LYS A 37 8.72 2.77 8.87
C LYS A 37 7.91 1.92 9.86
N CYS A 38 7.74 0.63 9.56
CA CYS A 38 7.02 -0.30 10.44
C CYS A 38 7.66 -0.44 11.83
N ARG A 39 8.98 -0.27 11.97
CA ARG A 39 9.68 -0.34 13.28
C ARG A 39 9.15 0.65 14.31
N PHE A 40 8.50 1.73 13.89
CA PHE A 40 7.92 2.75 14.76
C PHE A 40 6.42 2.53 15.02
N GLY A 41 5.87 1.35 14.69
CA GLY A 41 4.45 1.03 14.88
C GLY A 41 3.53 1.58 13.79
N GLU A 42 4.10 2.20 12.75
CA GLU A 42 3.37 2.79 11.63
C GLU A 42 3.59 1.95 10.38
N THR A 43 2.60 1.15 10.00
CA THR A 43 2.63 0.45 8.70
C THR A 43 2.12 1.40 7.61
N PRO A 44 2.94 1.76 6.61
CA PRO A 44 2.49 2.61 5.51
C PRO A 44 1.36 1.95 4.72
N ALA A 45 0.43 2.75 4.21
CA ALA A 45 -0.69 2.28 3.40
C ALA A 45 -0.45 2.48 1.90
N PHE A 46 0.31 3.53 1.54
CA PHE A 46 0.47 3.98 0.17
C PHE A 46 1.94 4.03 -0.23
N LEU A 47 2.20 3.62 -1.47
CA LEU A 47 3.47 3.77 -2.16
C LEU A 47 3.27 4.79 -3.29
N PHE A 48 3.81 5.99 -3.11
CA PHE A 48 3.77 7.04 -4.11
C PHE A 48 4.96 6.89 -5.05
N VAL A 49 4.69 6.87 -6.35
CA VAL A 49 5.69 6.70 -7.40
C VAL A 49 5.56 7.81 -8.44
N GLY A 50 6.69 8.39 -8.87
CA GLY A 50 6.77 9.27 -10.03
C GLY A 50 6.71 8.49 -11.34
N LYS A 51 6.68 9.19 -12.47
CA LYS A 51 6.57 8.59 -13.80
C LYS A 51 7.68 7.58 -14.09
N LYS A 52 8.92 7.91 -13.73
CA LYS A 52 10.08 7.02 -13.91
C LYS A 52 9.92 5.74 -13.09
N GLU A 53 9.63 5.87 -11.81
CA GLU A 53 9.47 4.73 -10.90
C GLU A 53 8.24 3.88 -11.26
N ALA A 54 7.15 4.51 -11.72
CA ALA A 54 5.98 3.81 -12.23
C ALA A 54 6.29 2.97 -13.48
N ALA A 55 7.14 3.46 -14.39
CA ALA A 55 7.59 2.68 -15.54
C ALA A 55 8.46 1.49 -15.11
N LEU A 56 9.38 1.70 -14.16
CA LEU A 56 10.24 0.63 -13.62
C LEU A 56 9.42 -0.44 -12.88
N LEU A 57 8.44 -0.02 -12.08
CA LEU A 57 7.55 -0.95 -11.39
C LEU A 57 6.71 -1.77 -12.38
N ARG A 58 6.18 -1.14 -13.43
CA ARG A 58 5.45 -1.86 -14.48
C ARG A 58 6.31 -2.88 -15.18
N ALA A 59 7.53 -2.53 -15.55
CA ALA A 59 8.48 -3.47 -16.17
C ALA A 59 8.78 -4.66 -15.23
N HIS A 60 9.04 -4.37 -13.95
CA HIS A 60 9.29 -5.40 -12.94
C HIS A 60 8.09 -6.35 -12.74
N LEU A 61 6.87 -5.82 -12.69
CA LEU A 61 5.67 -6.64 -12.58
C LEU A 61 5.39 -7.42 -13.88
N ALA A 62 5.68 -6.83 -15.04
CA ALA A 62 5.53 -7.48 -16.34
C ALA A 62 6.47 -8.69 -16.50
N GLU A 63 7.66 -8.67 -15.89
CA GLU A 63 8.55 -9.85 -15.86
C GLU A 63 7.90 -11.04 -15.14
N ALA A 64 7.09 -10.79 -14.11
CA ALA A 64 6.45 -11.85 -13.32
C ALA A 64 5.07 -12.28 -13.88
N PHE A 65 4.28 -11.32 -14.36
CA PHE A 65 2.87 -11.54 -14.73
C PHE A 65 2.59 -11.44 -16.24
N GLY A 66 3.58 -11.03 -17.03
CA GLY A 66 3.44 -10.71 -18.44
C GLY A 66 3.05 -9.25 -18.69
N ALA A 67 3.53 -8.68 -19.80
CA ALA A 67 3.34 -7.26 -20.14
C ALA A 67 1.86 -6.86 -20.30
N GLU A 68 1.03 -7.75 -20.83
CA GLU A 68 -0.42 -7.55 -21.02
C GLU A 68 -1.16 -7.36 -19.69
N ALA A 69 -0.68 -7.98 -18.61
CA ALA A 69 -1.33 -7.94 -17.31
C ALA A 69 -1.08 -6.63 -16.54
N VAL A 70 -0.09 -5.82 -16.95
CA VAL A 70 0.38 -4.64 -16.19
C VAL A 70 0.34 -3.38 -17.07
N THR A 71 -0.81 -3.13 -17.69
CA THR A 71 -1.04 -1.92 -18.50
C THR A 71 -1.18 -0.67 -17.64
N THR A 72 -1.77 -0.78 -16.44
CA THR A 72 -1.95 0.33 -15.50
C THR A 72 -1.57 -0.06 -14.07
N LEU A 73 -1.09 0.90 -13.28
CA LEU A 73 -0.87 0.72 -11.84
C LEU A 73 -2.09 1.14 -11.00
N HIS A 74 -3.21 1.45 -11.65
CA HIS A 74 -4.42 1.86 -10.96
C HIS A 74 -4.95 0.69 -10.12
N GLN A 75 -5.30 0.94 -8.85
CA GLN A 75 -5.75 -0.08 -7.89
C GLN A 75 -4.78 -1.26 -7.72
N THR A 76 -3.50 -1.05 -8.05
CA THR A 76 -2.46 -2.06 -7.87
C THR A 76 -1.90 -2.01 -6.47
N TYR A 77 -1.69 -3.18 -5.88
CA TYR A 77 -1.03 -3.32 -4.59
C TYR A 77 0.36 -3.90 -4.77
N TYR A 78 1.37 -3.24 -4.21
CA TYR A 78 2.74 -3.71 -4.20
C TYR A 78 3.23 -3.84 -2.76
N MET A 79 3.70 -5.03 -2.38
CA MET A 79 4.16 -5.33 -1.01
C MET A 79 3.15 -4.95 0.09
N GLY A 80 1.85 -5.01 -0.22
CA GLY A 80 0.76 -4.69 0.72
C GLY A 80 0.41 -3.21 0.85
N LEU A 81 1.03 -2.34 0.04
CA LEU A 81 0.73 -0.91 -0.09
C LEU A 81 0.00 -0.66 -1.41
N GLU A 82 -0.95 0.27 -1.40
CA GLU A 82 -1.62 0.76 -2.61
C GLU A 82 -0.67 1.68 -3.39
N VAL A 83 -0.52 1.44 -4.69
CA VAL A 83 0.37 2.22 -5.55
C VAL A 83 -0.37 3.44 -6.07
N VAL A 84 0.21 4.62 -5.86
CA VAL A 84 -0.32 5.90 -6.33
C VAL A 84 0.71 6.58 -7.23
N GLU A 85 0.37 6.73 -8.51
CA GLU A 85 1.19 7.48 -9.45
C GLU A 85 0.99 8.97 -9.25
N ILE A 86 2.10 9.71 -9.12
CA ILE A 86 2.10 11.17 -9.02
C ILE A 86 2.73 11.80 -10.26
N GLY A 87 2.29 13.01 -10.62
CA GLY A 87 2.76 13.72 -11.82
C GLY A 87 4.22 14.20 -11.81
N SER A 88 5.04 13.77 -10.85
CA SER A 88 6.47 14.10 -10.75
C SER A 88 7.32 13.16 -11.61
N ASP A 89 8.46 13.63 -12.12
CA ASP A 89 9.29 12.86 -13.04
C ASP A 89 10.02 11.70 -12.35
N SER A 90 10.62 11.95 -11.16
CA SER A 90 11.24 10.92 -10.33
C SER A 90 10.90 11.15 -8.87
N PHE A 91 10.18 10.21 -8.29
CA PHE A 91 9.75 10.27 -6.90
C PHE A 91 9.42 8.90 -6.35
N LEU A 92 9.87 8.60 -5.13
CA LEU A 92 9.42 7.43 -4.39
C LEU A 92 9.27 7.78 -2.92
N PHE A 93 8.07 7.51 -2.38
CA PHE A 93 7.74 7.87 -1.03
C PHE A 93 6.72 6.90 -0.44
N THR A 94 6.90 6.52 0.83
CA THR A 94 5.94 5.69 1.55
C THR A 94 5.17 6.55 2.55
N ALA A 95 3.84 6.46 2.54
CA ALA A 95 3.01 7.28 3.42
C ALA A 95 1.68 6.64 3.82
N GLY A 96 0.95 7.41 4.63
CA GLY A 96 -0.28 6.99 5.25
C GLY A 96 -0.03 6.03 6.40
N ARG A 97 -1.07 5.79 7.18
CA ARG A 97 -1.09 4.70 8.13
C ARG A 97 -2.16 3.75 7.67
N LYS A 98 -1.79 2.49 7.48
CA LYS A 98 -2.79 1.43 7.40
C LYS A 98 -3.42 1.43 8.77
N ALA A 99 -4.61 2.01 8.89
CA ALA A 99 -5.45 1.74 10.03
C ALA A 99 -5.58 0.23 10.02
N ILE A 100 -4.89 -0.45 10.96
CA ILE A 100 -5.38 -1.72 11.42
C ILE A 100 -6.80 -1.34 11.78
N ARG A 101 -7.79 -1.78 10.97
CA ARG A 101 -9.13 -1.95 11.50
C ARG A 101 -8.88 -2.93 12.63
N THR A 102 -8.53 -2.41 13.80
CA THR A 102 -8.74 -3.08 15.07
C THR A 102 -10.16 -3.57 14.90
N LEU A 103 -10.23 -4.89 14.71
CA LEU A 103 -11.38 -5.72 14.94
C LEU A 103 -12.61 -4.82 15.17
N GLN A 104 -13.44 -4.65 14.14
CA GLN A 104 -14.86 -4.45 14.41
C GLN A 104 -15.18 -5.41 15.55
N ASP A 105 -15.63 -4.84 16.66
CA ASP A 105 -16.00 -5.51 17.89
C ASP A 105 -16.29 -7.01 17.68
N PRO A 106 -15.53 -7.94 18.29
CA PRO A 106 -15.86 -9.37 18.21
C PRO A 106 -17.22 -9.65 18.87
N ILE A 107 -17.81 -8.67 19.56
CA ILE A 107 -19.17 -8.70 20.13
C ILE A 107 -20.26 -8.46 19.07
N SER A 108 -19.98 -7.76 17.96
CA SER A 108 -20.99 -7.45 16.93
C SER A 108 -21.15 -8.49 15.83
N ARG A 109 -20.41 -9.61 15.88
CA ARG A 109 -20.52 -10.71 14.90
C ARG A 109 -21.02 -12.03 15.50
N ARG A 110 -21.84 -11.98 16.56
CA ARG A 110 -22.66 -13.14 16.92
C ARG A 110 -23.96 -13.08 16.14
N PRO A 111 -24.16 -13.86 15.05
CA PRO A 111 -25.52 -14.26 14.70
C PRO A 111 -26.05 -15.12 15.86
N GLU A 112 -27.18 -14.73 16.45
CA GLU A 112 -27.83 -15.34 17.63
C GLU A 112 -28.26 -16.82 17.47
N TRP A 113 -27.74 -17.57 16.49
CA TRP A 113 -28.33 -18.86 16.09
C TRP A 113 -27.49 -20.11 16.41
N ARG A 114 -26.32 -20.01 17.05
CA ARG A 114 -25.61 -21.22 17.52
C ARG A 114 -24.97 -21.02 18.88
N ASP A 115 -25.84 -20.99 19.88
CA ASP A 115 -25.52 -21.62 21.16
C ASP A 115 -26.25 -22.97 21.16
N ARG A 116 -25.50 -24.06 21.03
CA ARG A 116 -25.72 -25.34 21.71
C ARG A 116 -24.85 -26.41 21.08
N GLU A 117 -23.87 -26.83 21.88
CA GLU A 117 -23.34 -28.19 21.91
C GLU A 117 -22.46 -28.59 20.72
N THR A 118 -21.52 -29.50 20.97
CA THR A 118 -20.57 -30.12 20.02
C THR A 118 -19.33 -29.27 19.71
N GLU A 119 -18.27 -29.37 20.52
CA GLU A 119 -17.24 -30.42 20.42
C GLU A 119 -16.67 -30.60 19.01
N ALA A 120 -15.41 -30.20 18.83
CA ALA A 120 -14.33 -31.07 18.36
C ALA A 120 -13.03 -30.25 18.42
N MET A 121 -12.33 -30.32 19.54
CA MET A 121 -11.01 -30.97 19.61
C MET A 121 -10.10 -30.62 18.42
N TRP A 122 -9.27 -29.61 18.64
CA TRP A 122 -8.01 -29.49 17.94
C TRP A 122 -7.09 -30.63 18.39
N SER A 123 -6.93 -31.64 17.56
CA SER A 123 -5.75 -32.51 17.64
C SER A 123 -5.33 -32.90 16.22
N LEU A 124 -4.20 -32.35 15.80
CA LEU A 124 -3.51 -32.71 14.58
C LEU A 124 -2.42 -33.71 14.96
N ARG A 125 -2.53 -34.96 14.48
CA ARG A 125 -1.38 -35.86 14.34
C ARG A 125 -1.50 -36.61 13.02
N ILE A 126 -0.34 -36.71 12.38
CA ILE A 126 -0.04 -37.33 11.08
C ILE A 126 -0.30 -38.83 11.15
#